data_AF-A0A0F6RJ03-F1
#
_entry.id   AF-A0A0F6RJ03-F1
#
_cell.length_a   1.000
_cell.length_b   1.000
_cell.length_c   1.000
_cell.angle_alpha   90.00
_cell.angle_beta   90.00
_cell.angle_gamma   90.00
#
_symmetry.space_group_name_H-M   'P 1'
#
loop_
_entity.id
_entity.type
_entity.pdbx_description
1 polymer ?
#
loop_
_entity_poly.entity_id
_entity_poly.type
_entity_poly.pdbx_seq_one_letter_code
_entity_poly.pdbx_strand_id
1 'polypeptide(L)'
;MQTRSEAQAIALFNQLGRDAAVAQYNFICELAQRRYDDSLVKYGSMPTGFTALNYLNSAELQERYILGLGIQLCIDEQQEARERVLARCLARKRPHNCG
;
A
#
# COMPACT_ATOMS: atom_id res chain seq x y z
N MET A 1 -0.13 16.83 17.13
CA MET A 1 -0.30 15.36 17.13
C MET A 1 0.21 14.67 15.86
N GLN A 2 0.33 15.34 14.70
CA GLN A 2 0.81 14.74 13.44
C GLN A 2 2.24 14.16 13.51
N THR A 3 3.17 14.83 14.17
CA THR A 3 4.58 14.41 14.27
C THR A 3 4.80 13.07 14.99
N ARG A 4 3.90 12.67 15.89
CA ARG A 4 4.01 11.37 16.59
C ARG A 4 3.57 10.20 15.69
N SER A 5 2.57 10.43 14.84
CA SER A 5 2.08 9.44 13.88
C SER A 5 3.06 9.20 12.75
N GLU A 6 3.75 10.25 12.28
CA GLU A 6 4.80 10.17 11.27
C GLU A 6 6.01 9.36 11.73
N ALA A 7 6.53 9.64 12.93
CA ALA A 7 7.65 8.90 13.49
C ALA A 7 7.32 7.41 13.68
N GLN A 8 6.09 7.09 14.10
CA GLN A 8 5.62 5.71 14.23
C GLN A 8 5.51 5.01 12.87
N ALA A 9 4.98 5.70 11.87
CA ALA A 9 4.83 5.16 10.52
C ALA A 9 6.18 4.85 9.87
N ILE A 10 7.15 5.76 10.01
CA ILE A 10 8.52 5.54 9.50
C ILE A 10 9.19 4.38 10.24
N ALA A 11 9.06 4.30 11.56
CA ALA A 11 9.63 3.21 12.35
C ALA A 11 9.04 1.85 11.96
N LEU A 12 7.71 1.78 11.80
CA LEU A 12 7.02 0.56 11.37
C LEU A 12 7.42 0.15 9.95
N PHE A 13 7.48 1.10 9.02
CA PHE A 13 7.90 0.84 7.63
C PHE A 13 9.34 0.31 7.56
N ASN A 14 10.27 0.90 8.33
CA ASN A 14 11.65 0.45 8.38
C ASN A 14 11.80 -0.95 9.03
N GLN A 15 10.93 -1.32 9.96
CA GLN A 15 10.93 -2.65 10.59
C GLN A 15 10.37 -3.74 9.68
N LEU A 16 9.24 -3.48 9.02
CA LEU A 16 8.60 -4.43 8.09
C LEU A 16 9.39 -4.57 6.79
N GLY A 17 9.97 -3.47 6.33
CA GLY A 17 10.46 -3.34 4.97
C GLY A 17 9.33 -3.03 3.99
N ARG A 18 9.75 -2.50 2.84
CA ARG A 18 8.86 -1.94 1.82
C ARG A 18 7.81 -2.93 1.32
N ASP A 19 8.23 -4.09 0.82
CA ASP A 19 7.32 -5.05 0.17
C ASP A 19 6.28 -5.59 1.16
N ALA A 20 6.70 -5.85 2.39
CA ALA A 20 5.80 -6.30 3.46
C ALA A 20 4.81 -5.20 3.86
N ALA A 21 5.26 -3.95 4.02
CA ALA A 21 4.39 -2.83 4.34
C ALA A 21 3.33 -2.59 3.25
N VAL A 22 3.73 -2.64 1.97
CA VAL A 22 2.81 -2.52 0.83
C VAL A 22 1.84 -3.70 0.76
N ALA A 23 2.34 -4.93 0.92
CA ALA A 23 1.49 -6.13 0.91
C ALA A 23 0.46 -6.10 2.03
N GLN A 24 0.85 -5.69 3.24
CA GLN A 24 -0.04 -5.58 4.39
C GLN A 24 -1.08 -4.47 4.21
N TYR A 25 -0.67 -3.31 3.68
CA TYR A 25 -1.60 -2.25 3.32
C TYR A 25 -2.65 -2.71 2.29
N ASN A 26 -2.21 -3.40 1.24
CA ASN A 26 -3.08 -3.91 0.20
C ASN A 26 -4.03 -4.98 0.75
N PHE A 27 -3.53 -5.87 1.60
CA PHE A 27 -4.35 -6.90 2.25
C PHE A 27 -5.50 -6.29 3.05
N ILE A 28 -5.25 -5.24 3.85
CA ILE A 28 -6.30 -4.55 4.62
C ILE A 28 -7.33 -3.91 3.67
N CYS A 29 -6.88 -3.29 2.58
CA CYS A 29 -7.77 -2.71 1.58
C CYS A 29 -8.63 -3.76 0.86
N GLU A 30 -8.04 -4.90 0.48
CA GLU A 30 -8.76 -6.02 -0.14
C GLU A 30 -9.77 -6.65 0.82
N LEU A 31 -9.40 -6.81 2.09
CA LEU A 31 -10.30 -7.31 3.13
C LEU A 31 -11.51 -6.38 3.31
N ALA A 32 -11.27 -5.07 3.35
CA ALA A 32 -12.32 -4.06 3.41
C ALA A 32 -13.26 -4.17 2.19
N GLN A 33 -12.69 -4.31 0.99
CA GLN A 33 -13.44 -4.42 -0.25
C GLN A 33 -14.28 -5.70 -0.29
N ARG A 34 -13.74 -6.85 0.11
CA ARG A 34 -14.51 -8.10 0.18
C ARG A 34 -15.70 -7.99 1.12
N ARG A 35 -15.51 -7.41 2.32
CA ARG A 35 -16.61 -7.19 3.28
C ARG A 35 -17.69 -6.26 2.71
N TYR A 36 -17.28 -5.26 1.94
CA TYR A 36 -18.21 -4.37 1.24
C TYR A 36 -18.99 -5.13 0.15
N ASP A 37 -18.31 -5.91 -0.68
CA ASP A 37 -18.92 -6.68 -1.76
C ASP A 37 -19.89 -7.74 -1.21
N ASP A 38 -19.51 -8.46 -0.15
CA ASP A 38 -20.37 -9.44 0.53
C ASP A 38 -21.66 -8.78 1.04
N SER A 39 -21.54 -7.57 1.60
CA SER A 39 -22.70 -6.81 2.07
C SER A 39 -23.56 -6.31 0.91
N LEU A 40 -22.95 -5.90 -0.21
CA LEU A 40 -23.69 -5.49 -1.41
C LEU A 40 -24.47 -6.66 -2.01
N VAL A 41 -23.86 -7.85 -2.07
CA VAL A 41 -24.54 -9.09 -2.50
C VAL A 41 -25.70 -9.43 -1.56
N LYS A 42 -25.51 -9.26 -0.24
CA LYS A 42 -26.52 -9.61 0.76
C LYS A 42 -27.72 -8.67 0.79
N TYR A 43 -27.50 -7.35 0.65
CA TYR A 43 -28.54 -6.33 0.84
C TYR A 43 -28.98 -5.65 -0.46
N GLY A 44 -28.30 -5.91 -1.58
CA GLY A 44 -28.62 -5.40 -2.91
C GLY A 44 -28.40 -3.89 -3.12
N SER A 45 -28.08 -3.15 -2.05
CA SER A 45 -27.79 -1.71 -2.10
C SER A 45 -26.97 -1.29 -0.89
N MET A 46 -26.29 -0.14 -1.03
CA MET A 46 -25.51 0.48 0.04
C MET A 46 -26.03 1.89 0.33
N PRO A 47 -26.06 2.31 1.60
CA PRO A 47 -26.35 3.70 1.95
C PRO A 47 -25.36 4.66 1.28
N THR A 48 -25.84 5.82 0.87
CA THR A 48 -24.99 6.87 0.31
C THR A 48 -23.92 7.28 1.33
N GLY A 49 -22.65 7.30 0.90
CA GLY A 49 -21.51 7.63 1.76
C GLY A 49 -20.88 6.45 2.50
N PHE A 50 -21.43 5.24 2.38
CA PHE A 50 -20.74 4.03 2.83
C PHE A 50 -19.69 3.58 1.81
N THR A 51 -18.47 3.40 2.30
CA THR A 51 -17.32 2.90 1.54
C THR A 51 -16.80 1.61 2.17
N ALA A 52 -15.88 0.92 1.49
CA ALA A 52 -15.21 -0.25 2.03
C ALA A 52 -14.55 0.00 3.39
N LEU A 53 -14.05 1.21 3.63
CA LEU A 53 -13.41 1.58 4.90
C LEU A 53 -14.37 1.56 6.09
N ASN A 54 -15.68 1.70 5.87
CA ASN A 54 -16.68 1.59 6.92
C ASN A 54 -16.83 0.15 7.46
N TYR A 55 -16.26 -0.84 6.77
CA TYR A 55 -16.23 -2.24 7.18
C TYR A 55 -14.93 -2.63 7.90
N LEU A 56 -14.02 -1.67 8.12
CA LEU A 56 -12.84 -1.86 8.96
C LEU A 56 -13.17 -1.51 10.40
N ASN A 57 -12.63 -2.28 11.34
CA ASN A 57 -12.66 -1.91 12.75
C ASN A 57 -11.63 -0.80 13.05
N SER A 58 -11.70 -0.19 14.23
CA SER A 58 -10.82 0.92 14.61
C SER A 58 -9.32 0.56 14.58
N ALA A 59 -8.95 -0.69 14.87
CA ALA A 59 -7.57 -1.14 14.83
C ALA A 59 -7.08 -1.30 13.39
N GLU A 60 -7.86 -1.96 12.53
CA GLU A 60 -7.56 -2.11 11.09
C GLU A 60 -7.46 -0.74 10.39
N LEU A 61 -8.33 0.20 10.77
CA LEU A 61 -8.33 1.55 10.22
C LEU A 61 -7.10 2.34 10.65
N GLN A 62 -6.70 2.22 11.92
CA GLN A 62 -5.46 2.82 12.43
C GLN A 62 -4.22 2.20 11.79
N GLU A 63 -4.20 0.88 11.62
CA GLU A 63 -3.10 0.16 10.98
C GLU A 63 -2.95 0.59 9.51
N ARG A 64 -4.06 0.61 8.75
CA ARG A 64 -4.07 1.15 7.39
C ARG A 64 -3.54 2.57 7.34
N TYR A 65 -3.95 3.43 8.28
CA TYR A 65 -3.50 4.82 8.33
C TYR A 65 -1.98 4.92 8.54
N ILE A 66 -1.43 4.20 9.52
CA ILE A 66 0.01 4.21 9.82
C ILE A 66 0.82 3.64 8.65
N LEU A 67 0.39 2.51 8.07
CA LEU A 67 1.06 1.90 6.93
C LEU A 67 1.03 2.81 5.70
N GLY A 68 -0.13 3.38 5.38
CA GLY A 68 -0.28 4.31 4.25
C GLY A 68 0.60 5.55 4.40
N LEU A 69 0.69 6.09 5.61
CA LEU A 69 1.56 7.22 5.91
C LEU A 69 3.05 6.85 5.75
N GLY A 70 3.45 5.66 6.23
CA GLY A 70 4.83 5.17 6.09
C GLY A 70 5.22 4.96 4.63
N ILE A 71 4.33 4.35 3.85
CA ILE A 71 4.48 4.19 2.39
C ILE A 71 4.66 5.55 1.73
N GLN A 72 3.79 6.52 2.02
CA GLN A 72 3.83 7.84 1.39
C GLN A 72 5.08 8.65 1.77
N LEU A 73 5.58 8.50 3.00
CA LEU A 73 6.76 9.22 3.50
C LEU A 73 8.08 8.58 3.08
N CYS A 74 8.12 7.25 2.97
CA CYS A 74 9.37 6.51 2.75
C CYS A 74 9.57 6.03 1.31
N ILE A 75 8.54 6.02 0.47
CA ILE A 75 8.67 5.65 -0.93
C ILE A 75 8.92 6.92 -1.77
N ASP A 76 10.15 7.05 -2.27
CA ASP A 76 10.49 8.06 -3.28
C ASP A 76 10.19 7.51 -4.68
N GLU A 77 9.02 7.88 -5.20
CA GLU A 77 8.57 7.49 -6.55
C GLU A 77 9.56 7.89 -7.66
N GLN A 78 10.31 9.00 -7.48
CA GLN A 78 11.29 9.42 -8.47
C GLN A 78 12.53 8.53 -8.44
N GLN A 79 12.97 8.10 -7.27
CA GLN A 79 14.09 7.19 -7.13
C GLN A 79 13.76 5.83 -7.77
N GLU A 80 12.54 5.33 -7.57
CA GLU A 80 12.07 4.10 -8.23
C GLU A 80 11.97 4.21 -9.75
N ALA A 81 11.45 5.32 -10.25
CA ALA A 81 11.41 5.55 -11.69
C ALA A 81 12.83 5.54 -12.29
N ARG A 82 13.79 6.14 -11.59
CA ARG A 82 15.21 6.13 -11.99
C ARG A 82 15.79 4.72 -11.96
N GLU A 83 15.56 3.93 -10.92
CA GLU A 83 16.02 2.55 -10.83
C GLU A 83 15.41 1.66 -11.92
N ARG A 84 14.12 1.84 -12.20
CA ARG A 84 13.43 1.10 -13.27
C ARG A 84 13.99 1.45 -14.65
N VAL A 85 14.31 2.73 -14.90
CA VAL A 85 14.99 3.17 -16.12
C VAL A 85 16.42 2.64 -16.18
N LEU A 86 17.16 2.68 -15.07
CA LEU A 86 18.53 2.16 -14.97
C LEU A 86 18.57 0.65 -15.25
N ALA A 87 17.66 -0.12 -14.66
CA ALA A 87 17.52 -1.55 -14.89
C ALA A 87 17.21 -1.86 -16.37
N ARG A 88 16.34 -1.07 -17.01
CA ARG A 88 16.08 -1.17 -18.46
C ARG A 88 17.32 -0.88 -19.30
N CYS A 89 18.09 0.15 -18.94
CA CYS A 89 19.35 0.48 -19.61
C CYS A 89 20.42 -0.61 -19.43
N LEU A 90 20.53 -1.19 -18.24
CA LEU A 90 21.44 -2.30 -17.95
C LEU A 90 21.03 -3.59 -18.69
N ALA A 91 19.73 -3.88 -18.76
CA ALA A 91 19.21 -5.02 -19.52
C ALA A 91 19.48 -4.90 -21.03
N ARG A 92 19.40 -3.67 -21.59
CA ARG A 92 19.77 -3.39 -22.99
C ARG A 92 21.28 -3.47 -23.26
N LYS A 93 22.12 -3.29 -22.23
CA LYS A 93 23.58 -3.37 -22.35
C LYS A 93 24.13 -4.80 -22.23
N ARG A 94 23.32 -5.82 -21.90
CA ARG A 94 23.75 -7.21 -22.08
C ARG A 94 23.84 -7.46 -23.59
N PRO A 95 25.04 -7.64 -24.16
CA PRO A 95 25.16 -7.93 -25.57
C PRO A 95 24.38 -9.20 -25.85
N HIS A 96 23.60 -9.16 -26.93
CA HIS A 96 23.10 -10.32 -27.63
C HIS A 96 24.30 -11.12 -28.11
N ASN A 97 24.91 -11.90 -27.22
CA ASN A 97 26.00 -12.80 -27.55
C ASN A 97 25.34 -14.08 -28.08
N CYS A 98 24.85 -14.00 -29.31
CA CYS A 98 24.55 -15.19 -30.11
C CYS A 98 25.70 -15.31 -31.12
N GLY A 99 26.58 -16.27 -30.84
CA GLY A 99 27.48 -16.83 -31.84
C GLY A 99 26.76 -17.80 -32.77
#